data_AF-E1RIS1-F1
#
_entry.id   AF-E1RIS1-F1
#
_cell.length_a   1.000
_cell.length_b   1.000
_cell.length_c   1.000
_cell.angle_alpha   90.00
_cell.angle_beta   90.00
_cell.angle_gamma   90.00
#
_symmetry.space_group_name_H-M   'P 1'
#
loop_
_entity.id
_entity.type
_entity.pdbx_description
1 polymer ?
#
loop_
_entity_poly.entity_id
_entity_poly.type
_entity_poly.pdbx_seq_one_letter_code
_entity_poly.pdbx_strand_id
1 'polypeptide(L)'
;MKEVDFENALKKISETGKEKSAKELLQRVERETGEIPLIYEKMAKKPEVLISHLLYKCAVTETSTLEPKTVELICLAVGAALNCPHCTEYHMRAAKAKGATKDEILEAVLLAGSLAQASVLADAYRVIETDEEGCKGSCELNGFTLRD
;
A
#
# COMPACT_ATOMS: atom_id res chain seq x y z
N MET A 1 -6.05 10.37 19.07
CA MET A 1 -4.92 9.66 18.42
C MET A 1 -4.21 8.88 19.51
N LYS A 2 -4.20 7.54 19.47
CA LYS A 2 -3.37 6.79 20.43
C LYS A 2 -1.93 7.00 19.96
N GLU A 3 -1.13 7.60 20.82
CA GLU A 3 0.30 7.80 20.60
C GLU A 3 0.93 6.43 20.32
N VAL A 4 1.57 6.31 19.16
CA VAL A 4 2.30 5.10 18.77
C VAL A 4 3.50 5.03 19.68
N ASP A 5 3.55 4.01 20.53
CA ASP A 5 4.67 3.81 21.43
C ASP A 5 5.76 3.01 20.73
N PHE A 6 6.37 3.65 19.72
CA PHE A 6 7.41 3.08 18.89
C PHE A 6 8.61 2.64 19.75
N GLU A 7 8.96 3.48 20.72
CA GLU A 7 10.01 3.25 21.70
C GLU A 7 9.73 2.00 22.53
N ASN A 8 8.51 1.82 23.06
CA ASN A 8 8.18 0.60 23.79
C ASN A 8 8.10 -0.63 22.88
N ALA A 9 7.67 -0.49 21.62
CA ALA A 9 7.72 -1.60 20.67
C ALA A 9 9.17 -2.07 20.44
N LEU A 10 10.10 -1.15 20.23
CA LEU A 10 11.53 -1.47 20.07
C LEU A 10 12.13 -2.07 21.34
N LYS A 11 11.82 -1.48 22.51
CA LYS A 11 12.28 -2.00 23.80
C LYS A 11 11.79 -3.44 24.01
N LYS A 12 10.50 -3.70 23.77
CA LYS A 12 9.92 -5.04 23.89
C LYS A 12 10.62 -6.04 22.97
N ILE A 13 10.90 -5.66 21.72
CA ILE A 13 11.61 -6.54 20.76
C ILE A 13 13.02 -6.85 21.25
N SER A 14 13.74 -5.84 21.76
CA SER A 14 15.08 -6.01 22.33
C SER A 14 15.10 -6.95 23.54
N GLU A 15 14.09 -6.86 24.41
CA GLU A 15 13.97 -7.70 25.61
C GLU A 15 13.54 -9.15 25.26
N THR A 16 12.66 -9.28 24.27
CA THR A 16 12.03 -10.57 23.90
C THR A 16 12.94 -11.41 22.98
N GLY A 17 13.83 -10.76 22.23
CA GLY A 17 14.63 -11.38 21.19
C GLY A 17 13.86 -11.55 19.87
N LYS A 18 14.59 -11.61 18.76
CA LYS A 18 14.02 -11.56 17.40
C LYS A 18 13.14 -12.78 17.07
N GLU A 19 13.52 -13.98 17.48
CA GLU A 19 12.80 -15.22 17.14
C GLU A 19 11.41 -15.23 17.78
N LYS A 20 11.35 -14.93 19.08
CA LYS A 20 10.09 -14.89 19.82
C LYS A 20 9.23 -13.68 19.39
N SER A 21 9.85 -12.52 19.17
CA SER A 21 9.15 -11.33 18.66
C SER A 21 8.49 -11.58 17.30
N ALA A 22 9.21 -12.21 16.35
CA ALA A 22 8.67 -12.56 15.05
C ALA A 22 7.46 -13.51 15.16
N LYS A 23 7.53 -14.51 16.05
CA LYS A 23 6.41 -15.42 16.31
C LYS A 23 5.19 -14.70 16.90
N GLU A 24 5.41 -13.82 17.89
CA GLU A 24 4.33 -13.03 18.49
C GLU A 24 3.66 -12.09 17.47
N LEU A 25 4.45 -11.46 16.60
CA LEU A 25 3.95 -10.60 15.53
C LEU A 25 3.13 -11.39 14.50
N LEU A 26 3.58 -12.56 14.08
CA LEU A 26 2.79 -13.43 13.19
C LEU A 26 1.45 -13.82 13.81
N GLN A 27 1.45 -14.20 15.09
CA GLN A 27 0.21 -14.53 15.80
C GLN A 27 -0.71 -13.33 15.92
N ARG A 28 -0.16 -12.12 16.04
CA ARG A 28 -0.97 -10.89 16.00
C ARG A 28 -1.62 -10.71 14.65
N VAL A 29 -0.85 -10.86 13.55
CA VAL A 29 -1.41 -10.80 12.20
C VAL A 29 -2.53 -11.83 12.03
N GLU A 30 -2.30 -13.09 12.38
CA GLU A 30 -3.29 -14.15 12.25
C GLU A 30 -4.60 -13.83 13.00
N ARG A 31 -4.52 -13.23 14.19
CA ARG A 31 -5.71 -12.77 14.93
C ARG A 31 -6.44 -11.61 14.26
N GLU A 32 -5.72 -10.72 13.59
CA GLU A 32 -6.28 -9.55 12.93
C GLU A 32 -6.87 -9.89 11.55
N THR A 33 -6.21 -10.77 10.79
CA THR A 33 -6.56 -11.10 9.40
C THR A 33 -7.25 -12.46 9.24
N GLY A 34 -7.25 -13.31 10.26
CA GLY A 34 -7.84 -14.66 10.25
C GLY A 34 -6.94 -15.75 9.66
N GLU A 35 -5.85 -15.36 9.00
CA GLU A 35 -4.83 -16.25 8.46
C GLU A 35 -3.47 -15.54 8.45
N ILE A 36 -2.37 -16.27 8.25
CA ILE A 36 -1.05 -15.67 8.04
C ILE A 36 -0.82 -15.53 6.53
N PRO A 37 -0.73 -14.31 5.98
CA PRO A 37 -0.38 -14.10 4.58
C PRO A 37 0.96 -14.75 4.23
N LEU A 38 1.03 -15.38 3.06
CA LEU A 38 2.22 -16.09 2.56
C LEU A 38 3.49 -15.20 2.63
N ILE A 39 3.35 -13.91 2.35
CA ILE A 39 4.47 -12.95 2.41
C ILE A 39 5.12 -12.92 3.79
N TYR A 40 4.31 -12.94 4.87
CA TYR A 40 4.80 -12.87 6.24
C TYR A 40 5.32 -14.22 6.70
N GLU A 41 4.68 -15.32 6.28
CA GLU A 41 5.19 -16.68 6.53
C GLU A 41 6.61 -16.85 5.95
N LYS A 42 6.85 -16.38 4.71
CA LYS A 42 8.19 -16.45 4.09
C LYS A 42 9.18 -15.50 4.76
N MET A 43 8.76 -14.27 5.10
CA MET A 43 9.61 -13.33 5.83
C MET A 43 10.00 -13.86 7.21
N ALA A 44 9.12 -14.60 7.90
CA ALA A 44 9.38 -15.14 9.24
C ALA A 44 10.58 -16.09 9.31
N LYS A 45 11.00 -16.67 8.18
CA LYS A 45 12.24 -17.45 8.08
C LYS A 45 13.49 -16.59 8.33
N LYS A 46 13.37 -15.27 8.22
CA LYS A 46 14.37 -14.25 8.56
C LYS A 46 13.74 -13.23 9.51
N PRO A 47 13.71 -13.50 10.83
CA PRO A 47 12.98 -12.72 11.83
C PRO A 47 13.19 -11.19 11.73
N GLU A 48 14.41 -10.74 11.45
CA GLU A 48 14.77 -9.34 11.29
C GLU A 48 14.03 -8.68 10.11
N VAL A 49 13.83 -9.42 9.00
CA VAL A 49 13.09 -8.93 7.82
C VAL A 49 11.61 -8.81 8.15
N LEU A 50 11.02 -9.80 8.83
CA LEU A 50 9.62 -9.73 9.23
C LEU A 50 9.37 -8.57 10.21
N ILE A 51 10.19 -8.48 11.26
CA ILE A 51 10.06 -7.46 12.30
C ILE A 51 10.18 -6.07 11.67
N SER A 52 11.24 -5.82 10.88
CA SER A 52 11.43 -4.51 10.24
C SER A 52 10.29 -4.16 9.29
N HIS A 53 9.83 -5.12 8.49
CA HIS A 53 8.69 -4.93 7.59
C HIS A 53 7.41 -4.55 8.35
N LEU A 54 7.07 -5.28 9.42
CA LEU A 54 5.85 -5.01 10.19
C LEU A 54 5.96 -3.72 11.00
N LEU A 55 7.13 -3.39 11.56
CA LEU A 55 7.34 -2.10 12.22
C LEU A 55 7.14 -0.94 11.25
N TYR A 56 7.74 -1.02 10.06
CA TYR A 56 7.57 0.01 9.04
C TYR A 56 6.11 0.14 8.60
N LYS A 57 5.46 -0.98 8.28
CA LYS A 57 4.05 -1.01 7.90
C LYS A 57 3.17 -0.39 8.98
N CYS A 58 3.32 -0.81 10.23
CA CYS A 58 2.56 -0.26 11.36
C CYS A 58 2.81 1.24 11.51
N ALA A 59 4.07 1.69 11.47
CA ALA A 59 4.40 3.11 11.56
C ALA A 59 3.72 3.92 10.46
N VAL A 60 3.78 3.49 9.19
CA VAL A 60 3.11 4.16 8.06
C VAL A 60 1.60 4.27 8.29
N THR A 61 0.95 3.20 8.77
CA THR A 61 -0.50 3.20 8.95
C THR A 61 -0.96 3.94 10.21
N GLU A 62 -0.22 3.84 11.31
CA GLU A 62 -0.62 4.39 12.61
C GLU A 62 -0.26 5.87 12.76
N THR A 63 0.74 6.36 12.02
CA THR A 63 1.08 7.80 11.95
C THR A 63 0.30 8.54 10.86
N SER A 64 -0.51 7.83 10.06
CA SER A 64 -1.34 8.45 9.03
C SER A 64 -2.39 9.36 9.66
N THR A 65 -2.51 10.58 9.15
CA THR A 65 -3.59 11.51 9.50
C THR A 65 -4.88 11.24 8.72
N LEU A 66 -4.86 10.29 7.79
CA LEU A 66 -6.02 9.88 7.02
C LEU A 66 -6.90 8.94 7.83
N GLU A 67 -8.21 9.07 7.64
CA GLU A 67 -9.17 8.14 8.22
C GLU A 67 -8.87 6.70 7.76
N PRO A 68 -9.01 5.69 8.64
CA PRO A 68 -8.69 4.30 8.30
C PRO A 68 -9.39 3.78 7.05
N LYS A 69 -10.61 4.26 6.76
CA LYS A 69 -11.37 3.94 5.53
C LYS A 69 -10.64 4.46 4.30
N THR A 70 -10.19 5.70 4.33
CA THR A 70 -9.45 6.36 3.25
C THR A 70 -8.13 5.64 2.96
N VAL A 71 -7.41 5.23 4.02
CA VAL A 71 -6.18 4.44 3.86
C VAL A 71 -6.44 3.15 3.08
N GLU A 72 -7.49 2.39 3.41
CA GLU A 72 -7.80 1.15 2.69
C GLU A 72 -8.27 1.39 1.26
N LEU A 73 -9.03 2.47 0.99
CA LEU A 73 -9.42 2.83 -0.37
C LEU A 73 -8.20 3.18 -1.25
N ILE A 74 -7.20 3.87 -0.69
CA ILE A 74 -5.92 4.12 -1.37
C ILE A 74 -5.19 2.79 -1.63
N CYS A 75 -5.07 1.92 -0.63
CA CYS A 75 -4.42 0.62 -0.81
C CYS A 75 -5.13 -0.27 -1.83
N LEU A 76 -6.47 -0.24 -1.86
CA LEU A 76 -7.29 -0.91 -2.86
C LEU A 76 -6.98 -0.41 -4.28
N ALA A 77 -6.99 0.92 -4.48
CA ALA A 77 -6.68 1.56 -5.75
C ALA A 77 -5.28 1.19 -6.25
N VAL A 78 -4.28 1.26 -5.37
CA VAL A 78 -2.89 0.87 -5.68
C VAL A 78 -2.80 -0.62 -6.01
N GLY A 79 -3.45 -1.50 -5.22
CA GLY A 79 -3.48 -2.93 -5.49
C GLY A 79 -4.09 -3.28 -6.85
N ALA A 80 -5.17 -2.59 -7.23
CA ALA A 80 -5.79 -2.73 -8.55
C ALA A 80 -4.86 -2.25 -9.68
N ALA A 81 -4.26 -1.06 -9.56
CA ALA A 81 -3.35 -0.51 -10.56
C ALA A 81 -2.09 -1.38 -10.77
N LEU A 82 -1.59 -2.03 -9.71
CA LEU A 82 -0.46 -2.94 -9.77
C LEU A 82 -0.81 -4.35 -10.25
N ASN A 83 -2.07 -4.62 -10.61
CA ASN A 83 -2.56 -5.95 -10.96
C ASN A 83 -2.24 -7.00 -9.86
N CYS A 84 -2.53 -6.68 -8.60
CA CYS A 84 -2.40 -7.60 -7.47
C CYS A 84 -3.78 -8.06 -6.97
N PRO A 85 -4.37 -9.14 -7.51
CA PRO A 85 -5.73 -9.59 -7.14
C PRO A 85 -5.90 -9.83 -5.64
N HIS A 86 -4.89 -10.43 -5.00
CA HIS A 86 -4.90 -10.68 -3.56
C HIS A 86 -4.92 -9.37 -2.76
N CYS A 87 -4.11 -8.38 -3.15
CA CYS A 87 -4.09 -7.07 -2.50
C CYS A 87 -5.42 -6.36 -2.68
N THR A 88 -5.96 -6.36 -3.91
CA THR A 88 -7.24 -5.75 -4.25
C THR A 88 -8.36 -6.35 -3.41
N GLU A 89 -8.47 -7.68 -3.33
CA GLU A 89 -9.51 -8.33 -2.55
C GLU A 89 -9.39 -8.04 -1.04
N TYR A 90 -8.17 -8.15 -0.50
CA TYR A 90 -7.90 -7.88 0.91
C TYR A 90 -8.28 -6.45 1.29
N HIS A 91 -7.77 -5.46 0.56
CA HIS A 91 -8.01 -4.05 0.87
C HIS A 91 -9.46 -3.63 0.59
N MET A 92 -10.15 -4.25 -0.39
CA MET A 92 -11.60 -4.07 -0.57
C MET A 92 -12.36 -4.55 0.68
N ARG A 93 -12.07 -5.75 1.19
CA ARG A 93 -12.73 -6.29 2.39
C ARG A 93 -12.45 -5.40 3.61
N ALA A 94 -11.21 -4.95 3.77
CA ALA A 94 -10.81 -4.05 4.87
C ALA A 94 -11.50 -2.68 4.77
N ALA A 95 -11.59 -2.09 3.57
CA ALA A 95 -12.31 -0.84 3.34
C ALA A 95 -13.79 -0.99 3.72
N LYS A 96 -14.45 -2.07 3.29
CA LYS A 96 -15.86 -2.35 3.66
C LYS A 96 -16.05 -2.52 5.16
N ALA A 97 -15.14 -3.23 5.83
CA ALA A 97 -15.17 -3.37 7.29
C ALA A 97 -15.05 -2.03 8.03
N LYS A 98 -14.41 -1.04 7.40
CA LYS A 98 -14.28 0.34 7.87
C LYS A 98 -15.36 1.28 7.35
N GLY A 99 -16.44 0.75 6.76
CA GLY A 99 -17.61 1.51 6.35
C GLY A 99 -17.58 2.06 4.93
N ALA A 100 -16.67 1.58 4.06
CA ALA A 100 -16.68 1.97 2.66
C ALA A 100 -17.94 1.49 1.93
N THR A 101 -18.57 2.39 1.17
CA THR A 101 -19.73 2.05 0.34
C THR A 101 -19.29 1.38 -0.95
N LYS A 102 -20.26 0.77 -1.67
CA LYS A 102 -19.99 0.24 -3.02
C LYS A 102 -19.57 1.33 -4.00
N ASP A 103 -20.14 2.52 -3.85
CA ASP A 103 -19.86 3.67 -4.72
C ASP A 103 -18.43 4.19 -4.48
N GLU A 104 -18.00 4.31 -3.22
CA GLU A 104 -16.61 4.69 -2.89
C GLU A 104 -15.58 3.69 -3.44
N ILE A 105 -15.91 2.39 -3.40
CA ILE A 105 -15.08 1.33 -3.98
C ILE A 105 -15.02 1.46 -5.51
N LEU A 106 -16.18 1.68 -6.15
CA LEU A 106 -16.26 1.87 -7.59
C LEU A 106 -15.44 3.10 -8.03
N GLU A 107 -15.59 4.22 -7.34
CA GLU A 107 -14.84 5.45 -7.59
C GLU A 107 -13.33 5.24 -7.44
N ALA A 108 -12.87 4.58 -6.37
CA ALA A 108 -11.46 4.28 -6.17
C ALA A 108 -10.87 3.43 -7.31
N VAL A 109 -11.61 2.43 -7.79
CA VAL A 109 -11.19 1.57 -8.91
C VAL A 109 -11.18 2.34 -10.24
N LEU A 110 -12.17 3.18 -10.51
CA LEU A 110 -12.22 4.02 -11.72
C LEU A 110 -11.06 5.02 -11.77
N LEU A 111 -10.78 5.68 -10.64
CA LEU A 111 -9.64 6.59 -10.51
C LEU A 111 -8.30 5.87 -10.75
N ALA A 112 -8.12 4.68 -10.16
CA ALA A 112 -6.94 3.86 -10.37
C ALA A 112 -6.76 3.47 -11.84
N GLY A 113 -7.84 3.01 -12.49
CA GLY A 113 -7.84 2.64 -13.90
C GLY A 113 -7.50 3.81 -14.82
N SER A 114 -8.09 4.99 -14.56
CA SER A 114 -7.83 6.19 -15.34
C SER A 114 -6.35 6.60 -15.27
N LEU A 115 -5.71 6.56 -14.10
CA LEU A 115 -4.29 6.90 -13.97
C LEU A 115 -3.38 5.82 -14.56
N ALA A 116 -3.72 4.54 -14.41
CA ALA A 116 -2.97 3.45 -15.03
C ALA A 116 -2.99 3.57 -16.56
N GLN A 117 -4.14 3.85 -17.16
CA GLN A 117 -4.27 4.13 -18.59
C GLN A 117 -3.44 5.34 -19.00
N ALA A 118 -3.53 6.45 -18.26
CA ALA A 118 -2.79 7.66 -18.56
C ALA A 118 -1.27 7.43 -18.53
N SER A 119 -0.75 6.63 -17.59
CA SER A 119 0.66 6.25 -17.54
C SER A 119 1.09 5.52 -18.81
N VAL A 120 0.31 4.53 -19.27
CA VAL A 120 0.61 3.78 -20.51
C VAL A 120 0.67 4.72 -21.70
N LEU A 121 -0.33 5.59 -21.86
CA LEU A 121 -0.37 6.54 -22.98
C LEU A 121 0.80 7.52 -22.91
N ALA A 122 1.07 8.11 -21.74
CA ALA A 122 2.16 9.07 -21.55
C ALA A 122 3.53 8.46 -21.84
N ASP A 123 3.80 7.24 -21.36
CA ASP A 123 5.08 6.58 -21.56
C ASP A 123 5.24 6.08 -23.01
N ALA A 124 4.21 5.45 -23.57
CA ALA A 124 4.26 4.93 -24.93
C ALA A 124 4.35 6.04 -25.98
N TYR A 125 3.60 7.13 -25.82
CA TYR A 125 3.66 8.27 -26.74
C TYR A 125 5.04 8.91 -26.76
N ARG A 126 5.71 9.03 -25.61
CA ARG A 126 7.09 9.53 -25.59
C ARG A 126 8.04 8.67 -26.40
N VAL A 127 7.89 7.35 -26.35
CA VAL A 127 8.74 6.42 -27.10
C VAL A 127 8.50 6.54 -28.60
N ILE A 128 7.23 6.55 -29.04
CA ILE A 128 6.92 6.60 -30.47
C ILE A 128 7.16 7.99 -31.08
N GLU A 129 7.05 9.06 -30.31
CA GLU A 129 7.38 10.42 -30.77
C GLU A 129 8.89 10.67 -30.81
N THR A 130 9.69 10.01 -29.95
CA THR A 130 11.16 10.12 -30.01
C THR A 130 11.80 9.57 -31.29
N ASP A 131 11.04 8.85 -32.12
CA ASP A 131 11.51 8.39 -33.44
C ASP A 131 11.48 9.53 -34.49
N GLU A 132 10.81 10.67 -34.23
CA GLU A 132 10.76 11.79 -35.19
C GLU A 132 11.74 12.92 -34.87
N GLU A 133 12.03 13.22 -33.60
CA GLU A 133 13.08 14.19 -33.22
C GLU A 133 13.77 13.78 -31.91
N GLY A 134 15.09 13.58 -31.97
CA GLY A 134 15.89 12.95 -30.92
C GLY A 134 15.62 13.40 -29.48
N CYS A 135 15.54 12.40 -28.60
CA CYS A 135 15.52 12.45 -27.13
C CYS A 135 15.73 13.85 -26.51
N LYS A 136 14.62 14.57 -26.28
CA LYS A 136 14.55 15.69 -25.33
C LYS A 136 13.85 15.20 -24.08
N GLY A 137 14.55 14.36 -23.32
CA GLY A 137 14.07 13.89 -22.04
C GLY A 137 13.92 15.01 -21.01
N SER A 138 13.08 14.69 -20.03
CA SER A 138 12.97 15.28 -18.70
C SER A 138 12.03 16.48 -18.54
N CYS A 139 11.14 16.32 -17.56
CA CYS A 139 10.71 17.38 -16.66
C CYS A 139 9.83 18.47 -17.28
N GLU A 140 8.53 18.16 -17.31
CA GLU A 140 7.40 18.93 -16.77
C GLU A 140 6.15 18.37 -17.49
N LEU A 141 5.03 18.16 -16.82
CA LEU A 141 3.99 19.19 -16.76
C LEU A 141 2.87 18.68 -15.83
N ASN A 142 2.73 19.32 -14.68
CA ASN A 142 1.42 19.47 -14.04
C ASN A 142 0.77 20.70 -14.66
N GLY A 143 -0.35 20.54 -15.36
CA GLY A 143 -1.05 21.70 -15.96
C GLY A 143 -2.15 21.33 -16.93
N PHE A 144 -3.14 20.56 -16.46
CA PHE A 144 -4.37 20.36 -17.23
C PHE A 144 -5.29 21.57 -17.00
N THR A 145 -5.42 22.45 -17.98
CA THR A 145 -6.51 23.43 -18.03
C THR A 145 -7.43 23.04 -19.17
N LEU A 146 -8.63 22.57 -18.84
CA LEU A 146 -9.75 22.55 -19.78
C LEU A 146 -10.08 24.02 -20.09
N ARG A 147 -9.88 24.44 -21.34
CA ARG A 147 -10.42 25.71 -21.84
C ARG A 147 -11.89 25.49 -22.22
N ASP A 148 -12.73 26.44 -21.82
CA ASP A 148 -14.02 26.70 -22.48
C ASP A 148 -13.84 27.00 -23.97
#